data_AF-A0A8T7JGT2-F1
#
_entry.id   AF-A0A8T7JGT2-F1
#
_cell.length_a   1.000
_cell.length_b   1.000
_cell.length_c   1.000
_cell.angle_alpha   90.00
_cell.angle_beta   90.00
_cell.angle_gamma   90.00
#
_symmetry.space_group_name_H-M   'P 1'
#
loop_
_entity.id
_entity.type
_entity.pdbx_description
1 polymer ?
#
loop_
_entity_poly.entity_id
_entity_poly.type
_entity_poly.pdbx_seq_one_letter_code
_entity_poly.pdbx_strand_id
1 'polypeptide(L)'
;MKTTNQLKLAAAVAAGLALVGCGSSSDGGDDSIAKVFDCDAVTSVPRTICIGSESDLSDSKIYTDLSTALQSVQSGDTIILPAGRYEMEGGFDFNGLDSIVGLTIKGAGMDKTILDFDGTSEDSFHITNMDDLIMEDLGVYESANNAIKTKDVDGVILRRVATVWETDYSPGNGAYGLYPVLSENILVEDCYVKGSADAGVYVGQSQNIVVRGCTAEKNVAGIEIENSINADVYNNIAIGNTGGILVFNLPIAENTRYTKNVRVFDNLVESNNAPNFAVAGSNPAGVHIVPPGTGIILLAAQDVEVFNNTIKNNETMAMAVTSFFLPDGDVDNYGTEYGSILASGWNPLMKSVNIHSNTISQEKYLPQAGALEDMQQIVLGYALKGGIPDIFYDGVGELLANAGELVPFAQDEGLNASPYFNPKEFLPYDYANDGDDKSDAICISENGSATMGSVTRVDPMAEDAWELDSENNPTGPKYVLTTDTPEIFTCGGESGKDIPTAASKAVVTFDDNTSFSCGVDDAATAPDACITVEI
;
A
#
# COMPACT_ATOMS: atom_id res chain seq x y z
N MET A 1 -15.64 -14.34 50.83
CA MET A 1 -16.23 -13.73 49.61
C MET A 1 -15.13 -13.01 48.86
N LYS A 2 -14.48 -13.71 47.92
CA LYS A 2 -13.66 -13.16 46.84
C LYS A 2 -14.02 -14.00 45.63
N THR A 3 -14.78 -13.43 44.71
CA THR A 3 -15.23 -14.10 43.49
C THR A 3 -14.35 -13.64 42.34
N THR A 4 -13.63 -14.61 41.80
CA THR A 4 -13.08 -14.70 40.45
C THR A 4 -14.14 -14.45 39.38
N ASN A 5 -13.78 -13.74 38.30
CA ASN A 5 -14.36 -13.85 36.95
C ASN A 5 -13.29 -13.32 35.97
N GLN A 6 -12.54 -14.20 35.32
CA GLN A 6 -12.75 -14.72 33.95
C GLN A 6 -12.44 -13.68 32.85
N LEU A 7 -11.17 -13.61 32.45
CA LEU A 7 -10.78 -13.28 31.08
C LEU A 7 -11.11 -14.49 30.18
N LYS A 8 -11.89 -14.26 29.13
CA LYS A 8 -11.96 -15.10 27.92
C LYS A 8 -11.51 -14.17 26.79
N LEU A 9 -10.25 -14.24 26.37
CA LEU A 9 -9.75 -15.10 25.29
C LEU A 9 -10.52 -14.86 23.97
N ALA A 10 -10.10 -13.83 23.24
CA ALA A 10 -10.35 -13.72 21.81
C ALA A 10 -9.56 -14.84 21.13
N ALA A 11 -10.29 -15.81 20.57
CA ALA A 11 -9.72 -16.87 19.77
C ALA A 11 -9.36 -16.29 18.41
N ALA A 12 -8.07 -16.34 18.08
CA ALA A 12 -7.54 -16.08 16.76
C ALA A 12 -8.23 -16.97 15.72
N VAL A 13 -8.73 -16.34 14.66
CA VAL A 13 -9.02 -17.03 13.39
C VAL A 13 -7.66 -17.31 12.75
N ALA A 14 -7.06 -18.44 13.13
CA ALA A 14 -6.03 -19.06 12.34
C ALA A 14 -6.73 -19.71 11.15
N ALA A 15 -6.63 -19.10 9.97
CA ALA A 15 -6.91 -19.78 8.71
C ALA A 15 -6.00 -21.01 8.67
N GLY A 16 -6.61 -22.19 8.56
CA GLY A 16 -5.91 -23.46 8.58
C GLY A 16 -5.14 -23.67 7.28
N LEU A 17 -3.88 -23.26 7.24
CA LEU A 17 -2.88 -23.95 6.42
C LEU A 17 -2.30 -25.09 7.25
N ALA A 18 -2.65 -26.31 6.87
CA ALA A 18 -2.06 -27.53 7.43
C ALA A 18 -0.61 -27.66 6.98
N LEU A 19 0.34 -27.11 7.76
CA LEU A 19 1.75 -27.49 7.69
C LEU A 19 1.92 -28.89 8.28
N VAL A 20 1.91 -29.92 7.43
CA VAL A 20 2.29 -31.28 7.80
C VAL A 20 3.81 -31.33 7.97
N GLY A 21 4.23 -31.34 9.24
CA GLY A 21 5.61 -31.57 9.64
C GLY A 21 6.09 -32.97 9.24
N CYS A 22 7.24 -33.00 8.57
CA CYS A 22 7.90 -34.16 8.02
C CYS A 22 8.25 -35.21 9.11
N GLY A 23 7.77 -36.44 8.89
CA GLY A 23 8.04 -37.60 9.73
C GLY A 23 8.09 -38.88 8.90
N SER A 24 9.18 -39.05 8.14
CA SER A 24 9.71 -40.30 7.56
C SER A 24 8.81 -41.12 6.60
N SER A 25 9.34 -41.26 5.37
CA SER A 25 9.27 -42.43 4.49
C SER A 25 8.02 -42.62 3.59
N SER A 26 8.26 -42.38 2.29
CA SER A 26 7.66 -43.03 1.10
C SER A 26 6.13 -43.11 1.02
N ASP A 27 5.52 -42.16 0.31
CA ASP A 27 4.82 -42.37 -0.97
C ASP A 27 4.23 -41.03 -1.44
N GLY A 28 4.44 -40.68 -2.71
CA GLY A 28 3.93 -39.44 -3.31
C GLY A 28 2.41 -39.48 -3.43
N GLY A 29 1.72 -38.68 -2.63
CA GLY A 29 0.32 -38.32 -2.81
C GLY A 29 0.28 -36.99 -3.57
N ASP A 30 -0.23 -37.05 -4.79
CA ASP A 30 -0.55 -35.89 -5.62
C ASP A 30 -1.80 -35.21 -5.03
N ASP A 31 -1.62 -34.09 -4.33
CA ASP A 31 -2.71 -33.20 -3.89
C ASP A 31 -3.22 -32.37 -5.10
N SER A 32 -3.53 -33.02 -6.23
CA SER A 32 -4.00 -32.32 -7.43
C SER A 32 -5.46 -31.90 -7.29
N ILE A 33 -5.73 -30.63 -7.58
CA ILE A 33 -7.07 -30.06 -7.61
C ILE A 33 -7.87 -30.76 -8.72
N ALA A 34 -9.01 -31.35 -8.37
CA ALA A 34 -9.85 -32.06 -9.33
C ALA A 34 -10.35 -31.09 -10.42
N LYS A 35 -10.13 -31.45 -11.68
CA LYS A 35 -10.66 -30.70 -12.83
C LYS A 35 -12.17 -30.91 -12.94
N VAL A 36 -12.98 -29.86 -12.79
CA VAL A 36 -14.45 -29.92 -12.82
C VAL A 36 -15.01 -28.83 -13.71
N PHE A 37 -15.77 -29.25 -14.73
CA PHE A 37 -16.59 -28.37 -15.55
C PHE A 37 -17.94 -28.13 -14.85
N ASP A 38 -18.23 -26.87 -14.53
CA ASP A 38 -19.50 -26.44 -13.94
C ASP A 38 -19.89 -25.09 -14.54
N CYS A 39 -20.53 -25.13 -15.70
CA CYS A 39 -20.97 -23.93 -16.39
C CYS A 39 -22.12 -24.22 -17.36
N ASP A 40 -23.16 -23.37 -17.29
CA ASP A 40 -24.27 -23.35 -18.22
C ASP A 40 -24.16 -22.12 -19.14
N ALA A 41 -23.83 -22.34 -20.41
CA ALA A 41 -23.64 -21.24 -21.37
C ALA A 41 -24.96 -20.52 -21.70
N VAL A 42 -24.89 -19.19 -21.76
CA VAL A 42 -26.01 -18.31 -22.14
C VAL A 42 -25.60 -17.52 -23.37
N THR A 43 -26.36 -17.63 -24.46
CA THR A 43 -26.01 -17.02 -25.77
C THR A 43 -26.65 -15.66 -26.00
N SER A 44 -27.66 -15.30 -25.22
CA SER A 44 -28.27 -13.96 -25.21
C SER A 44 -27.49 -13.01 -24.31
N VAL A 45 -27.38 -11.73 -24.67
CA VAL A 45 -26.71 -10.71 -23.85
C VAL A 45 -27.52 -10.39 -22.58
N PRO A 46 -26.89 -10.27 -21.39
CA PRO A 46 -25.48 -10.56 -21.10
C PRO A 46 -25.16 -12.05 -21.23
N ARG A 47 -24.05 -12.40 -21.92
CA ARG A 47 -23.73 -13.79 -22.22
C ARG A 47 -22.98 -14.44 -21.07
N THR A 48 -23.12 -15.76 -20.97
CA THR A 48 -22.25 -16.60 -20.14
C THR A 48 -21.39 -17.46 -21.05
N ILE A 49 -20.08 -17.23 -21.01
CA ILE A 49 -19.07 -17.92 -21.81
C ILE A 49 -18.37 -18.94 -20.93
N CYS A 50 -18.57 -20.22 -21.21
CA CYS A 50 -17.94 -21.32 -20.49
C CYS A 50 -16.58 -21.63 -21.10
N ILE A 51 -15.53 -21.66 -20.28
CA ILE A 51 -14.18 -22.10 -20.69
C ILE A 51 -14.07 -23.62 -20.49
N GLY A 52 -13.56 -24.33 -21.50
CA GLY A 52 -13.50 -25.79 -21.49
C GLY A 52 -14.84 -26.47 -21.81
N SER A 53 -14.92 -27.77 -21.53
CA SER A 53 -16.12 -28.59 -21.69
C SER A 53 -16.07 -29.84 -20.82
N GLU A 54 -17.20 -30.52 -20.60
CA GLU A 54 -17.23 -31.83 -19.92
C GLU A 54 -16.25 -32.86 -20.54
N SER A 55 -16.02 -32.79 -21.84
CA SER A 55 -15.15 -33.72 -22.57
C SER A 55 -13.68 -33.30 -22.65
N ASP A 56 -13.37 -32.04 -22.34
CA ASP A 56 -12.03 -31.48 -22.52
C ASP A 56 -11.79 -30.29 -21.58
N LEU A 57 -10.93 -30.54 -20.59
CA LEU A 57 -10.36 -29.57 -19.64
C LEU A 57 -8.83 -29.64 -19.68
N SER A 58 -8.26 -29.94 -20.85
CA SER A 58 -6.81 -29.86 -21.05
C SER A 58 -6.32 -28.41 -20.97
N ASP A 59 -5.07 -28.21 -20.58
CA ASP A 59 -4.54 -26.87 -20.34
C ASP A 59 -4.57 -26.00 -21.61
N SER A 60 -4.20 -26.60 -22.76
CA SER A 60 -4.30 -25.96 -24.07
C SER A 60 -5.74 -25.58 -24.46
N LYS A 61 -6.74 -26.39 -24.06
CA LYS A 61 -8.16 -26.06 -24.28
C LYS A 61 -8.58 -24.85 -23.46
N ILE A 62 -8.23 -24.82 -22.17
CA ILE A 62 -8.55 -23.70 -21.29
C ILE A 62 -7.89 -22.42 -21.78
N TYR A 63 -6.61 -22.46 -22.12
CA TYR A 63 -5.87 -21.33 -22.66
C TYR A 63 -6.49 -20.80 -23.96
N THR A 64 -6.76 -21.69 -24.93
CA THR A 64 -7.31 -21.31 -26.24
C THR A 64 -8.73 -20.73 -26.11
N ASP A 65 -9.57 -21.35 -25.30
CA ASP A 65 -10.94 -20.88 -25.08
C ASP A 65 -10.97 -19.53 -24.39
N LEU A 66 -10.17 -19.33 -23.33
CA LEU A 66 -10.11 -18.05 -22.61
C LEU A 66 -9.58 -16.94 -23.51
N SER A 67 -8.52 -17.21 -24.27
CA SER A 67 -7.99 -16.28 -25.27
C SER A 67 -9.06 -15.88 -26.30
N THR A 68 -9.83 -16.85 -26.79
CA THR A 68 -10.91 -16.62 -27.76
C THR A 68 -12.08 -15.85 -27.14
N ALA A 69 -12.42 -16.15 -25.89
CA ALA A 69 -13.46 -15.46 -25.15
C ALA A 69 -13.10 -13.99 -25.00
N LEU A 70 -11.91 -13.67 -24.50
CA LEU A 70 -11.42 -12.30 -24.30
C LEU A 70 -11.39 -11.49 -25.61
N GLN A 71 -11.01 -12.10 -26.74
CA GLN A 71 -11.03 -11.43 -28.05
C GLN A 71 -12.44 -11.14 -28.60
N SER A 72 -13.47 -11.76 -28.03
CA SER A 72 -14.85 -11.66 -28.53
C SER A 72 -15.85 -11.15 -27.50
N VAL A 73 -15.36 -10.61 -26.36
CA VAL A 73 -16.17 -10.04 -25.27
C VAL A 73 -17.11 -8.96 -25.80
N GLN A 74 -18.31 -8.93 -25.20
CA GLN A 74 -19.32 -7.89 -25.34
C GLN A 74 -19.67 -7.36 -23.94
N SER A 75 -20.22 -6.15 -23.90
CA SER A 75 -20.66 -5.54 -22.64
C SER A 75 -21.64 -6.44 -21.89
N GLY A 76 -21.41 -6.61 -20.59
CA GLY A 76 -22.15 -7.46 -19.67
C GLY A 76 -21.74 -8.93 -19.63
N ASP A 77 -20.77 -9.38 -20.43
CA ASP A 77 -20.40 -10.79 -20.46
C ASP A 77 -19.82 -11.31 -19.15
N THR A 78 -20.12 -12.57 -18.87
CA THR A 78 -19.51 -13.35 -17.79
C THR A 78 -18.74 -14.54 -18.38
N ILE A 79 -17.44 -14.60 -18.11
CA ILE A 79 -16.56 -15.72 -18.42
C ILE A 79 -16.45 -16.61 -17.18
N ILE A 80 -16.80 -17.89 -17.31
CA ILE A 80 -16.72 -18.88 -16.24
C ILE A 80 -15.58 -19.86 -16.50
N LEU A 81 -14.65 -19.91 -15.55
CA LEU A 81 -13.49 -20.81 -15.53
C LEU A 81 -13.80 -22.06 -14.69
N PRO A 82 -13.47 -23.26 -15.19
CA PRO A 82 -13.64 -24.51 -14.46
C PRO A 82 -12.68 -24.61 -13.26
N ALA A 83 -12.99 -25.50 -12.31
CA ALA A 83 -12.05 -25.84 -11.25
C ALA A 83 -10.91 -26.70 -11.83
N GLY A 84 -9.68 -26.48 -11.37
CA GLY A 84 -8.45 -27.16 -11.78
C GLY A 84 -7.23 -26.24 -11.64
N ARG A 85 -6.02 -26.82 -11.65
CA ARG A 85 -4.76 -26.09 -11.91
C ARG A 85 -4.42 -26.28 -13.40
N TYR A 86 -4.18 -25.19 -14.11
CA TYR A 86 -3.99 -25.17 -15.56
C TYR A 86 -2.71 -24.43 -15.92
N GLU A 87 -1.81 -25.09 -16.64
CA GLU A 87 -0.59 -24.49 -17.19
C GLU A 87 -0.94 -23.58 -18.38
N MET A 88 -0.62 -22.29 -18.28
CA MET A 88 -0.90 -21.30 -19.32
C MET A 88 0.26 -21.21 -20.32
N GLU A 89 -0.08 -21.10 -21.61
CA GLU A 89 0.93 -20.96 -22.68
C GLU A 89 1.46 -19.51 -22.81
N GLY A 90 0.79 -18.54 -22.18
CA GLY A 90 1.15 -17.12 -22.19
C GLY A 90 0.14 -16.25 -21.45
N GLY A 91 0.45 -14.95 -21.33
CA GLY A 91 -0.42 -13.94 -20.73
C GLY A 91 -1.64 -13.58 -21.58
N PHE A 92 -2.61 -12.91 -20.94
CA PHE A 92 -3.82 -12.39 -21.58
C PHE A 92 -3.81 -10.87 -21.61
N ASP A 93 -3.66 -10.29 -22.80
CA ASP A 93 -3.82 -8.85 -23.04
C ASP A 93 -5.22 -8.57 -23.59
N PHE A 94 -5.98 -7.75 -22.87
CA PHE A 94 -7.32 -7.32 -23.24
C PHE A 94 -7.43 -5.80 -23.19
N ASN A 95 -7.93 -5.21 -24.27
CA ASN A 95 -8.23 -3.80 -24.38
C ASN A 95 -9.72 -3.63 -24.70
N GLY A 96 -10.47 -3.03 -23.77
CA GLY A 96 -11.92 -2.79 -23.90
C GLY A 96 -12.31 -1.66 -24.86
N LEU A 97 -11.32 -0.93 -25.39
CA LEU A 97 -11.48 0.16 -26.36
C LEU A 97 -12.50 1.23 -25.94
N ASP A 98 -12.66 1.49 -24.64
CA ASP A 98 -13.65 2.42 -24.05
C ASP A 98 -15.12 2.09 -24.40
N SER A 99 -15.40 0.89 -24.89
CA SER A 99 -16.72 0.50 -25.39
C SER A 99 -17.31 -0.73 -24.70
N ILE A 100 -16.45 -1.50 -24.03
CA ILE A 100 -16.85 -2.64 -23.22
C ILE A 100 -17.10 -2.15 -21.80
N VAL A 101 -18.32 -2.39 -21.34
CA VAL A 101 -18.77 -2.08 -19.98
C VAL A 101 -19.29 -3.37 -19.35
N GLY A 102 -18.85 -3.70 -18.15
CA GLY A 102 -19.30 -4.90 -17.44
C GLY A 102 -18.67 -6.16 -18.01
N LEU A 103 -17.50 -6.54 -17.51
CA LEU A 103 -16.90 -7.86 -17.76
C LEU A 103 -16.71 -8.58 -16.43
N THR A 104 -17.26 -9.78 -16.30
CA THR A 104 -16.97 -10.66 -15.15
C THR A 104 -16.10 -11.84 -15.59
N ILE A 105 -14.98 -12.07 -14.92
CA ILE A 105 -14.15 -13.28 -15.05
C ILE A 105 -14.20 -14.01 -13.71
N LYS A 106 -14.75 -15.22 -13.72
CA LYS A 106 -15.08 -15.94 -12.49
C LYS A 106 -14.57 -17.37 -12.50
N GLY A 107 -13.90 -17.79 -11.43
CA GLY A 107 -13.55 -19.19 -11.18
C GLY A 107 -14.46 -19.88 -10.16
N ALA A 108 -14.08 -21.08 -9.74
CA ALA A 108 -14.79 -21.89 -8.75
C ALA A 108 -14.38 -21.62 -7.29
N GLY A 109 -13.34 -20.79 -7.09
CA GLY A 109 -12.72 -20.42 -5.82
C GLY A 109 -11.23 -20.13 -6.02
N MET A 110 -10.68 -19.20 -5.22
CA MET A 110 -9.25 -18.80 -5.34
C MET A 110 -8.26 -19.96 -5.17
N ASP A 111 -8.68 -21.01 -4.45
CA ASP A 111 -7.96 -22.25 -4.15
C ASP A 111 -8.41 -23.43 -5.04
N LYS A 112 -9.31 -23.19 -6.00
CA LYS A 112 -9.93 -24.23 -6.84
C LYS A 112 -9.76 -24.01 -8.33
N THR A 113 -9.73 -22.77 -8.79
CA THR A 113 -9.39 -22.42 -10.16
C THR A 113 -8.05 -21.73 -10.14
N ILE A 114 -6.99 -22.42 -10.56
CA ILE A 114 -5.62 -21.91 -10.60
C ILE A 114 -5.16 -21.84 -12.05
N LEU A 115 -4.77 -20.65 -12.48
CA LEU A 115 -4.07 -20.39 -13.74
C LEU A 115 -2.58 -20.20 -13.41
N ASP A 116 -1.75 -21.10 -13.89
CA ASP A 116 -0.32 -21.17 -13.59
C ASP A 116 0.48 -20.70 -14.81
N PHE A 117 1.29 -19.68 -14.62
CA PHE A 117 2.01 -18.98 -15.67
C PHE A 117 3.53 -19.25 -15.62
N ASP A 118 3.97 -20.30 -14.91
CA ASP A 118 5.38 -20.69 -14.91
C ASP A 118 5.90 -20.89 -16.35
N GLY A 119 7.12 -20.40 -16.59
CA GLY A 119 7.75 -20.45 -17.90
C GLY A 119 7.23 -19.45 -18.95
N THR A 120 6.28 -18.57 -18.61
CA THR A 120 5.84 -17.47 -19.50
C THR A 120 6.78 -16.25 -19.41
N SER A 121 6.49 -15.17 -20.15
CA SER A 121 7.33 -13.94 -20.18
C SER A 121 6.58 -12.62 -20.00
N GLU A 122 5.25 -12.63 -20.03
CA GLU A 122 4.41 -11.43 -20.04
C GLU A 122 3.67 -11.27 -18.70
N ASP A 123 2.91 -10.18 -18.56
CA ASP A 123 1.91 -10.06 -17.51
C ASP A 123 0.84 -11.16 -17.69
N SER A 124 0.42 -11.82 -16.61
CA SER A 124 -0.56 -12.91 -16.68
C SER A 124 -1.92 -12.41 -17.16
N PHE A 125 -2.42 -11.32 -16.56
CA PHE A 125 -3.54 -10.53 -17.07
C PHE A 125 -3.11 -9.07 -17.21
N HIS A 126 -3.31 -8.51 -18.39
CA HIS A 126 -3.19 -7.08 -18.68
C HIS A 126 -4.49 -6.58 -19.29
N ILE A 127 -5.32 -5.93 -18.49
CA ILE A 127 -6.65 -5.45 -18.87
C ILE A 127 -6.64 -3.92 -18.90
N THR A 128 -7.06 -3.33 -20.02
CA THR A 128 -7.00 -1.89 -20.23
C THR A 128 -8.28 -1.29 -20.83
N ASN A 129 -8.54 0.00 -20.56
CA ASN A 129 -9.55 0.83 -21.24
C ASN A 129 -10.96 0.23 -21.23
N MET A 130 -11.53 0.04 -20.04
CA MET A 130 -12.89 -0.49 -19.88
C MET A 130 -13.55 0.03 -18.60
N ASP A 131 -14.87 -0.15 -18.52
CA ASP A 131 -15.65 0.18 -17.32
C ASP A 131 -16.24 -1.11 -16.70
N ASP A 132 -16.31 -1.16 -15.38
CA ASP A 132 -16.89 -2.26 -14.59
C ASP A 132 -16.27 -3.65 -14.87
N LEU A 133 -15.02 -3.85 -14.44
CA LEU A 133 -14.37 -5.16 -14.39
C LEU A 133 -14.63 -5.85 -13.04
N ILE A 134 -15.05 -7.11 -13.08
CA ILE A 134 -15.09 -8.00 -11.93
C ILE A 134 -14.22 -9.23 -12.20
N MET A 135 -13.21 -9.45 -11.36
CA MET A 135 -12.50 -10.72 -11.28
C MET A 135 -12.77 -11.36 -9.92
N GLU A 136 -13.30 -12.57 -9.90
CA GLU A 136 -13.60 -13.27 -8.64
C GLU A 136 -13.33 -14.77 -8.65
N ASP A 137 -13.02 -15.31 -7.47
CA ASP A 137 -12.97 -16.75 -7.21
C ASP A 137 -11.92 -17.51 -8.05
N LEU A 138 -10.72 -16.95 -8.25
CA LEU A 138 -9.63 -17.59 -9.02
C LEU A 138 -8.23 -17.25 -8.47
N GLY A 139 -7.25 -18.09 -8.78
CA GLY A 139 -5.84 -17.90 -8.44
C GLY A 139 -4.97 -17.75 -9.69
N VAL A 140 -4.01 -16.83 -9.65
CA VAL A 140 -2.98 -16.59 -10.67
C VAL A 140 -1.61 -16.87 -10.05
N TYR A 141 -0.89 -17.86 -10.58
CA TYR A 141 0.33 -18.39 -9.98
C TYR A 141 1.51 -18.20 -10.93
N GLU A 142 2.71 -18.00 -10.34
CA GLU A 142 4.00 -17.98 -11.04
C GLU A 142 4.04 -17.03 -12.25
N SER A 143 3.41 -15.85 -12.12
CA SER A 143 3.46 -14.84 -13.18
C SER A 143 4.92 -14.40 -13.40
N ALA A 144 5.34 -14.34 -14.66
CA ALA A 144 6.71 -13.92 -15.00
C ALA A 144 6.97 -12.44 -14.67
N ASN A 145 5.92 -11.62 -14.69
CA ASN A 145 5.97 -10.20 -14.36
C ASN A 145 4.80 -9.82 -13.43
N ASN A 146 3.77 -9.13 -13.92
CA ASN A 146 2.62 -8.77 -13.08
C ASN A 146 1.56 -9.87 -13.14
N ALA A 147 0.93 -10.20 -12.02
CA ALA A 147 -0.12 -11.22 -12.02
C ALA A 147 -1.44 -10.65 -12.59
N ILE A 148 -2.01 -9.61 -12.01
CA ILE A 148 -3.24 -8.99 -12.52
C ILE A 148 -3.06 -7.49 -12.60
N LYS A 149 -2.83 -6.98 -13.81
CA LYS A 149 -2.68 -5.56 -14.08
C LYS A 149 -3.92 -5.00 -14.75
N THR A 150 -4.54 -4.00 -14.12
CA THR A 150 -5.63 -3.22 -14.71
C THR A 150 -5.16 -1.78 -14.89
N LYS A 151 -5.33 -1.23 -16.09
CA LYS A 151 -4.86 0.12 -16.41
C LYS A 151 -5.93 0.92 -17.14
N ASP A 152 -6.16 2.17 -16.74
CA ASP A 152 -7.18 3.03 -17.33
C ASP A 152 -8.57 2.33 -17.27
N VAL A 153 -8.92 1.82 -16.08
CA VAL A 153 -10.22 1.16 -15.81
C VAL A 153 -10.99 1.96 -14.77
N ASP A 154 -12.27 2.22 -15.02
CA ASP A 154 -13.19 2.78 -14.04
C ASP A 154 -14.14 1.69 -13.53
N GLY A 155 -14.12 1.41 -12.23
CA GLY A 155 -14.86 0.29 -11.65
C GLY A 155 -14.08 -1.02 -11.77
N VAL A 156 -13.29 -1.34 -10.75
CA VAL A 156 -12.57 -2.62 -10.62
C VAL A 156 -12.99 -3.32 -9.35
N ILE A 157 -13.48 -4.56 -9.45
CA ILE A 157 -13.65 -5.47 -8.31
C ILE A 157 -12.69 -6.65 -8.47
N LEU A 158 -11.72 -6.74 -7.57
CA LEU A 158 -10.91 -7.94 -7.35
C LEU A 158 -11.38 -8.56 -6.04
N ARG A 159 -12.10 -9.68 -6.13
CA ARG A 159 -12.80 -10.28 -4.97
C ARG A 159 -12.48 -11.75 -4.84
N ARG A 160 -11.94 -12.17 -3.69
CA ARG A 160 -11.55 -13.58 -3.49
C ARG A 160 -10.64 -14.07 -4.62
N VAL A 161 -9.62 -13.28 -4.92
CA VAL A 161 -8.59 -13.60 -5.93
C VAL A 161 -7.27 -13.88 -5.23
N ALA A 162 -6.53 -14.87 -5.72
CA ALA A 162 -5.19 -15.18 -5.23
C ALA A 162 -4.11 -14.82 -6.27
N THR A 163 -3.02 -14.18 -5.85
CA THR A 163 -1.79 -14.05 -6.67
C THR A 163 -0.61 -14.61 -5.89
N VAL A 164 0.08 -15.61 -6.45
CA VAL A 164 1.04 -16.41 -5.66
C VAL A 164 2.30 -16.73 -6.47
N TRP A 165 3.44 -16.41 -5.85
CA TRP A 165 4.71 -17.07 -6.13
C TRP A 165 5.02 -18.05 -4.99
N GLU A 166 5.18 -19.31 -5.33
CA GLU A 166 5.39 -20.41 -4.39
C GLU A 166 6.80 -20.34 -3.77
N THR A 167 7.77 -19.82 -4.52
CA THR A 167 9.13 -19.56 -4.00
C THR A 167 9.15 -18.30 -3.15
N ASP A 168 9.26 -18.46 -1.83
CA ASP A 168 9.33 -17.33 -0.91
C ASP A 168 10.61 -16.47 -1.12
N TYR A 169 10.47 -15.14 -1.00
CA TYR A 169 11.58 -14.18 -0.91
C TYR A 169 12.60 -14.25 -2.05
N SER A 170 12.12 -14.50 -3.27
CA SER A 170 12.96 -14.62 -4.46
C SER A 170 12.92 -13.34 -5.31
N PRO A 171 14.09 -12.74 -5.63
CA PRO A 171 14.15 -11.59 -6.54
C PRO A 171 13.81 -11.96 -8.00
N GLY A 172 13.66 -13.26 -8.30
CA GLY A 172 13.21 -13.75 -9.61
C GLY A 172 11.69 -13.86 -9.72
N ASN A 173 10.94 -13.59 -8.65
CA ASN A 173 9.50 -13.54 -8.69
C ASN A 173 9.03 -12.29 -9.43
N GLY A 174 7.77 -12.30 -9.88
CA GLY A 174 7.16 -11.16 -10.54
C GLY A 174 6.99 -9.95 -9.62
N ALA A 175 6.83 -8.77 -10.22
CA ALA A 175 6.81 -7.50 -9.52
C ALA A 175 5.50 -7.31 -8.73
N TYR A 176 4.36 -7.12 -9.41
CA TYR A 176 3.11 -6.80 -8.73
C TYR A 176 2.09 -7.95 -8.77
N GLY A 177 1.49 -8.26 -7.62
CA GLY A 177 0.40 -9.23 -7.52
C GLY A 177 -0.90 -8.69 -8.10
N LEU A 178 -1.66 -7.95 -7.30
CA LEU A 178 -2.81 -7.18 -7.77
C LEU A 178 -2.35 -5.76 -8.09
N TYR A 179 -2.53 -5.31 -9.33
CA TYR A 179 -1.98 -4.07 -9.85
C TYR A 179 -2.99 -3.19 -10.61
N PRO A 180 -3.98 -2.59 -9.92
CA PRO A 180 -4.70 -1.45 -10.47
C PRO A 180 -3.83 -0.19 -10.57
N VAL A 181 -3.80 0.42 -11.75
CA VAL A 181 -3.02 1.64 -12.00
C VAL A 181 -3.74 2.58 -12.93
N LEU A 182 -3.60 3.90 -12.75
CA LEU A 182 -4.29 4.90 -13.58
C LEU A 182 -5.80 4.65 -13.65
N SER A 183 -6.38 4.15 -12.57
CA SER A 183 -7.76 3.63 -12.52
C SER A 183 -8.60 4.39 -11.50
N GLU A 184 -9.92 4.26 -11.59
CA GLU A 184 -10.88 4.87 -10.66
C GLU A 184 -11.82 3.82 -10.10
N ASN A 185 -12.37 4.06 -8.91
CA ASN A 185 -13.39 3.22 -8.28
C ASN A 185 -12.95 1.75 -8.13
N ILE A 186 -11.99 1.53 -7.23
CA ILE A 186 -11.30 0.25 -7.09
C ILE A 186 -11.66 -0.40 -5.75
N LEU A 187 -12.20 -1.61 -5.81
CA LEU A 187 -12.44 -2.49 -4.68
C LEU A 187 -11.53 -3.72 -4.79
N VAL A 188 -10.63 -3.88 -3.83
CA VAL A 188 -9.85 -5.10 -3.61
C VAL A 188 -10.31 -5.71 -2.30
N GLU A 189 -10.95 -6.88 -2.35
CA GLU A 189 -11.52 -7.49 -1.15
C GLU A 189 -11.36 -9.00 -1.04
N ASP A 190 -11.12 -9.47 0.19
CA ASP A 190 -10.98 -10.88 0.53
C ASP A 190 -9.94 -11.62 -0.34
N CYS A 191 -8.91 -10.90 -0.81
CA CYS A 191 -7.86 -11.44 -1.67
C CYS A 191 -6.68 -11.99 -0.89
N TYR A 192 -5.90 -12.87 -1.52
CA TYR A 192 -4.66 -13.43 -0.97
C TYR A 192 -3.50 -13.15 -1.91
N VAL A 193 -2.44 -12.51 -1.43
CA VAL A 193 -1.27 -12.16 -2.24
C VAL A 193 0.01 -12.64 -1.55
N LYS A 194 0.85 -13.36 -2.29
CA LYS A 194 2.06 -13.98 -1.73
C LYS A 194 3.25 -13.94 -2.66
N GLY A 195 4.40 -13.53 -2.11
CA GLY A 195 5.71 -13.75 -2.72
C GLY A 195 6.12 -12.75 -3.80
N SER A 196 5.39 -11.65 -3.98
CA SER A 196 5.76 -10.61 -4.95
C SER A 196 7.12 -9.99 -4.61
N ALA A 197 7.95 -9.77 -5.64
CA ALA A 197 9.25 -9.09 -5.54
C ALA A 197 9.14 -7.56 -5.44
N ASP A 198 7.93 -7.01 -5.52
CA ASP A 198 7.62 -5.61 -5.29
C ASP A 198 6.44 -5.54 -4.30
N ALA A 199 5.22 -5.26 -4.76
CA ALA A 199 4.03 -5.22 -3.90
C ALA A 199 3.02 -6.35 -4.18
N GLY A 200 2.54 -6.98 -3.10
CA GLY A 200 1.48 -7.98 -3.17
C GLY A 200 0.16 -7.38 -3.67
N VAL A 201 -0.33 -6.35 -2.97
CA VAL A 201 -1.37 -5.45 -3.48
C VAL A 201 -0.73 -4.10 -3.77
N TYR A 202 -0.79 -3.65 -5.02
CA TYR A 202 -0.36 -2.34 -5.45
C TYR A 202 -1.53 -1.59 -6.07
N VAL A 203 -1.87 -0.42 -5.52
CA VAL A 203 -2.80 0.51 -6.16
C VAL A 203 -2.09 1.83 -6.39
N GLY A 204 -1.82 2.14 -7.66
CA GLY A 204 -0.97 3.27 -8.04
C GLY A 204 -1.69 4.30 -8.90
N GLN A 205 -1.37 5.58 -8.76
CA GLN A 205 -1.86 6.61 -9.69
C GLN A 205 -3.38 6.56 -9.85
N SER A 206 -4.12 6.29 -8.77
CA SER A 206 -5.53 5.90 -8.79
C SER A 206 -6.38 6.71 -7.82
N GLN A 207 -7.71 6.65 -7.95
CA GLN A 207 -8.60 7.34 -7.02
C GLN A 207 -9.84 6.56 -6.63
N ASN A 208 -10.34 6.84 -5.42
CA ASN A 208 -11.48 6.17 -4.80
C ASN A 208 -11.23 4.67 -4.65
N ILE A 209 -10.52 4.31 -3.59
CA ILE A 209 -9.93 2.99 -3.42
C ILE A 209 -10.38 2.40 -2.08
N VAL A 210 -10.79 1.13 -2.10
CA VAL A 210 -11.04 0.32 -0.90
C VAL A 210 -10.23 -0.96 -1.01
N VAL A 211 -9.33 -1.19 -0.05
CA VAL A 211 -8.60 -2.45 0.13
C VAL A 211 -8.97 -3.05 1.48
N ARG A 212 -9.71 -4.17 1.47
CA ARG A 212 -10.21 -4.77 2.72
C ARG A 212 -10.18 -6.28 2.79
N GLY A 213 -10.06 -6.83 4.00
CA GLY A 213 -10.16 -8.28 4.21
C GLY A 213 -9.06 -9.10 3.52
N CYS A 214 -8.01 -8.45 3.01
CA CYS A 214 -6.96 -9.12 2.25
C CYS A 214 -5.89 -9.68 3.17
N THR A 215 -5.25 -10.76 2.75
CA THR A 215 -4.05 -11.30 3.38
C THR A 215 -2.86 -11.14 2.43
N ALA A 216 -1.89 -10.33 2.83
CA ALA A 216 -0.65 -10.08 2.10
C ALA A 216 0.53 -10.65 2.88
N GLU A 217 1.17 -11.69 2.32
CA GLU A 217 2.29 -12.35 2.99
C GLU A 217 3.54 -12.53 2.13
N LYS A 218 4.70 -12.38 2.77
CA LYS A 218 6.00 -12.70 2.17
C LYS A 218 6.34 -11.94 0.89
N ASN A 219 5.79 -10.75 0.72
CA ASN A 219 6.12 -9.81 -0.36
C ASN A 219 7.24 -8.86 0.09
N VAL A 220 7.76 -8.00 -0.81
CA VAL A 220 8.56 -6.86 -0.35
C VAL A 220 7.65 -5.86 0.36
N ALA A 221 6.68 -5.28 -0.35
CA ALA A 221 5.58 -4.54 0.23
C ALA A 221 4.33 -5.43 0.31
N GLY A 222 3.72 -5.55 1.49
CA GLY A 222 2.46 -6.29 1.62
C GLY A 222 1.33 -5.61 0.83
N ILE A 223 1.03 -4.37 1.21
CA ILE A 223 0.05 -3.51 0.53
C ILE A 223 0.69 -2.14 0.30
N GLU A 224 0.58 -1.62 -0.92
CA GLU A 224 1.08 -0.30 -1.30
C GLU A 224 -0.01 0.54 -1.96
N ILE A 225 -0.21 1.74 -1.41
CA ILE A 225 -0.99 2.81 -2.02
C ILE A 225 -0.01 3.88 -2.47
N GLU A 226 0.21 3.97 -3.78
CA GLU A 226 1.17 4.90 -4.36
C GLU A 226 0.45 5.95 -5.20
N ASN A 227 0.83 7.22 -5.08
CA ASN A 227 0.34 8.29 -5.94
C ASN A 227 -1.19 8.27 -6.11
N SER A 228 -1.93 8.16 -5.01
CA SER A 228 -3.38 7.86 -5.08
C SER A 228 -4.23 8.72 -4.14
N ILE A 229 -5.45 9.04 -4.58
CA ILE A 229 -6.34 9.97 -3.86
C ILE A 229 -7.55 9.21 -3.32
N ASN A 230 -7.90 9.45 -2.04
CA ASN A 230 -9.04 8.84 -1.35
C ASN A 230 -8.94 7.30 -1.29
N ALA A 231 -8.22 6.79 -0.30
CA ALA A 231 -8.06 5.35 -0.09
C ALA A 231 -8.38 4.93 1.34
N ASP A 232 -9.19 3.87 1.50
CA ASP A 232 -9.40 3.17 2.76
C ASP A 232 -8.72 1.80 2.70
N VAL A 233 -7.78 1.54 3.61
CA VAL A 233 -7.05 0.27 3.74
C VAL A 233 -7.33 -0.32 5.12
N TYR A 234 -8.22 -1.32 5.20
CA TYR A 234 -8.69 -1.81 6.51
C TYR A 234 -9.03 -3.30 6.60
N ASN A 235 -9.04 -3.84 7.82
CA ASN A 235 -9.29 -5.26 8.08
C ASN A 235 -8.37 -6.20 7.29
N ASN A 236 -7.16 -5.76 6.93
CA ASN A 236 -6.19 -6.59 6.23
C ASN A 236 -5.20 -7.25 7.21
N ILE A 237 -4.56 -8.31 6.74
CA ILE A 237 -3.46 -8.99 7.41
C ILE A 237 -2.20 -8.81 6.54
N ALA A 238 -1.22 -8.04 7.02
CA ALA A 238 0.09 -7.89 6.40
C ALA A 238 1.15 -8.58 7.27
N ILE A 239 1.62 -9.76 6.83
CA ILE A 239 2.48 -10.64 7.64
C ILE A 239 3.71 -11.15 6.89
N GLY A 240 4.88 -11.10 7.53
CA GLY A 240 6.08 -11.73 6.98
C GLY A 240 6.62 -11.07 5.70
N ASN A 241 6.17 -9.85 5.37
CA ASN A 241 6.70 -9.05 4.25
C ASN A 241 8.03 -8.36 4.65
N THR A 242 8.65 -7.58 3.76
CA THR A 242 9.77 -6.69 4.13
C THR A 242 9.24 -5.44 4.84
N GLY A 243 8.22 -4.81 4.23
CA GLY A 243 7.38 -3.78 4.81
C GLY A 243 5.91 -4.19 4.75
N GLY A 244 5.14 -3.88 5.80
CA GLY A 244 3.74 -4.29 5.90
C GLY A 244 2.81 -3.51 4.96
N ILE A 245 2.54 -2.24 5.31
CA ILE A 245 1.65 -1.34 4.53
C ILE A 245 2.40 -0.05 4.20
N LEU A 246 2.39 0.34 2.93
CA LEU A 246 3.13 1.48 2.40
C LEU A 246 2.14 2.50 1.81
N VAL A 247 2.30 3.77 2.16
CA VAL A 247 1.53 4.90 1.62
C VAL A 247 2.53 5.89 1.04
N PHE A 248 2.76 5.81 -0.26
CA PHE A 248 3.87 6.46 -0.94
C PHE A 248 3.40 7.56 -1.88
N ASN A 249 4.13 8.66 -1.95
CA ASN A 249 3.93 9.74 -2.91
C ASN A 249 5.25 9.99 -3.65
N LEU A 250 5.45 9.31 -4.78
CA LEU A 250 6.72 9.34 -5.51
C LEU A 250 6.70 10.37 -6.65
N PRO A 251 7.84 11.02 -6.96
CA PRO A 251 7.91 11.98 -8.05
C PRO A 251 7.94 11.25 -9.41
N ILE A 252 6.75 10.87 -9.89
CA ILE A 252 6.56 10.22 -11.19
C ILE A 252 6.10 11.26 -12.23
N ALA A 253 6.80 11.32 -13.36
CA ALA A 253 6.42 12.19 -14.47
C ALA A 253 5.05 11.81 -15.04
N GLU A 254 4.29 12.80 -15.50
CA GLU A 254 2.95 12.62 -16.08
C GLU A 254 1.89 12.07 -15.09
N ASN A 255 2.22 11.98 -13.80
CA ASN A 255 1.26 11.68 -12.74
C ASN A 255 0.36 12.90 -12.47
N THR A 256 -0.95 12.65 -12.31
CA THR A 256 -1.95 13.66 -11.94
C THR A 256 -2.59 13.41 -10.58
N ARG A 257 -2.21 12.32 -9.90
CA ARG A 257 -2.78 11.89 -8.63
C ARG A 257 -1.65 11.78 -7.60
N TYR A 258 -1.53 12.79 -6.74
CA TYR A 258 -0.57 12.76 -5.63
C TYR A 258 -1.23 12.22 -4.37
N THR A 259 -0.49 11.48 -3.56
CA THR A 259 -1.10 10.72 -2.46
C THR A 259 -1.72 11.63 -1.42
N LYS A 260 -3.05 11.56 -1.33
CA LYS A 260 -3.86 12.42 -0.46
C LYS A 260 -5.11 11.70 0.03
N ASN A 261 -5.54 12.00 1.26
CA ASN A 261 -6.72 11.41 1.90
C ASN A 261 -6.64 9.88 1.99
N VAL A 262 -5.71 9.38 2.78
CA VAL A 262 -5.54 7.92 2.97
C VAL A 262 -5.82 7.54 4.42
N ARG A 263 -6.66 6.54 4.64
CA ARG A 263 -6.97 5.96 5.95
C ARG A 263 -6.47 4.53 6.02
N VAL A 264 -5.66 4.23 7.04
CA VAL A 264 -5.12 2.89 7.30
C VAL A 264 -5.58 2.45 8.69
N PHE A 265 -6.52 1.51 8.78
CA PHE A 265 -7.15 1.19 10.06
C PHE A 265 -7.58 -0.25 10.25
N ASP A 266 -7.69 -0.71 11.49
CA ASP A 266 -8.12 -2.07 11.84
C ASP A 266 -7.33 -3.19 11.13
N ASN A 267 -6.07 -2.92 10.74
CA ASN A 267 -5.21 -3.92 10.13
C ASN A 267 -4.40 -4.67 11.20
N LEU A 268 -4.09 -5.94 10.91
CA LEU A 268 -3.04 -6.70 11.58
C LEU A 268 -1.74 -6.59 10.78
N VAL A 269 -0.76 -5.89 11.34
CA VAL A 269 0.56 -5.69 10.72
C VAL A 269 1.62 -6.37 11.60
N GLU A 270 2.01 -7.59 11.23
CA GLU A 270 2.77 -8.48 12.11
C GLU A 270 4.01 -9.08 11.45
N SER A 271 5.16 -9.06 12.15
CA SER A 271 6.36 -9.81 11.77
C SER A 271 6.83 -9.56 10.33
N ASN A 272 6.72 -8.33 9.82
CA ASN A 272 7.20 -7.96 8.49
C ASN A 272 8.73 -7.78 8.51
N ASN A 273 9.44 -8.91 8.67
CA ASN A 273 10.89 -8.98 8.91
C ASN A 273 11.66 -9.68 7.76
N ALA A 274 11.01 -9.88 6.61
CA ALA A 274 11.67 -10.49 5.47
C ALA A 274 12.86 -9.65 5.01
N PRO A 275 13.94 -10.28 4.51
CA PRO A 275 14.98 -9.51 3.82
C PRO A 275 14.36 -8.78 2.63
N ASN A 276 14.87 -7.60 2.28
CA ASN A 276 14.42 -6.93 1.06
C ASN A 276 15.00 -7.67 -0.15
N PHE A 277 14.12 -8.14 -1.04
CA PHE A 277 14.47 -8.88 -2.26
C PHE A 277 13.97 -8.18 -3.53
N ALA A 278 13.59 -6.90 -3.44
CA ALA A 278 13.22 -6.13 -4.61
C ALA A 278 14.41 -5.91 -5.53
N VAL A 279 14.11 -5.80 -6.82
CA VAL A 279 15.08 -5.38 -7.83
C VAL A 279 15.38 -3.90 -7.60
N ALA A 280 16.67 -3.54 -7.57
CA ALA A 280 17.08 -2.16 -7.40
C ALA A 280 16.51 -1.27 -8.53
N GLY A 281 15.91 -0.14 -8.15
CA GLY A 281 15.36 0.85 -9.07
C GLY A 281 16.26 2.07 -9.22
N SER A 282 15.92 2.96 -10.14
CA SER A 282 16.57 4.27 -10.30
C SER A 282 15.90 5.37 -9.48
N ASN A 283 14.63 5.18 -9.06
CA ASN A 283 13.96 6.10 -8.16
C ASN A 283 14.57 5.94 -6.76
N PRO A 284 14.99 7.02 -6.08
CA PRO A 284 15.66 6.89 -4.79
C PRO A 284 14.77 6.32 -3.67
N ALA A 285 13.44 6.31 -3.84
CA ALA A 285 12.48 5.98 -2.78
C ALA A 285 11.52 4.81 -3.05
N GLY A 286 11.77 3.98 -4.08
CA GLY A 286 10.93 2.81 -4.36
C GLY A 286 11.06 1.69 -3.32
N VAL A 287 10.29 0.61 -3.46
CA VAL A 287 10.26 -0.50 -2.46
C VAL A 287 11.62 -1.16 -2.18
N HIS A 288 12.57 -1.07 -3.12
CA HIS A 288 13.93 -1.56 -2.96
C HIS A 288 14.69 -0.86 -1.82
N ILE A 289 14.21 0.29 -1.35
CA ILE A 289 14.72 0.97 -0.16
C ILE A 289 13.87 0.84 1.10
N VAL A 290 12.93 -0.10 1.11
CA VAL A 290 12.15 -0.41 2.32
C VAL A 290 13.05 -1.14 3.32
N PRO A 291 13.25 -0.60 4.55
CA PRO A 291 14.00 -1.30 5.57
C PRO A 291 13.23 -2.55 6.04
N PRO A 292 13.83 -3.74 5.98
CA PRO A 292 13.27 -4.94 6.62
C PRO A 292 12.85 -4.67 8.06
N GLY A 293 11.73 -5.22 8.50
CA GLY A 293 11.27 -5.06 9.88
C GLY A 293 10.41 -3.82 10.10
N THR A 294 9.83 -3.24 9.06
CA THR A 294 9.01 -2.04 9.17
C THR A 294 7.53 -2.36 9.01
N GLY A 295 6.70 -1.97 9.98
CA GLY A 295 5.27 -2.22 9.94
C GLY A 295 4.56 -1.38 8.87
N ILE A 296 4.48 -0.07 9.09
CA ILE A 296 3.81 0.88 8.19
C ILE A 296 4.80 1.97 7.77
N ILE A 297 4.79 2.37 6.49
CA ILE A 297 5.62 3.49 6.00
C ILE A 297 4.73 4.52 5.32
N LEU A 298 4.81 5.77 5.79
CA LEU A 298 4.21 6.93 5.15
C LEU A 298 5.32 7.76 4.53
N LEU A 299 5.28 7.96 3.21
CA LEU A 299 6.31 8.69 2.47
C LEU A 299 5.69 9.82 1.64
N ALA A 300 6.04 11.06 2.00
CA ALA A 300 5.63 12.31 1.32
C ALA A 300 4.12 12.46 1.04
N ALA A 301 3.29 11.76 1.80
CA ALA A 301 1.84 11.76 1.65
C ALA A 301 1.19 12.93 2.41
N GLN A 302 -0.04 13.26 2.05
CA GLN A 302 -0.82 14.30 2.70
C GLN A 302 -2.18 13.77 3.18
N ASP A 303 -2.72 14.35 4.24
CA ASP A 303 -4.03 13.99 4.79
C ASP A 303 -4.12 12.48 5.07
N VAL A 304 -3.26 11.98 5.95
CA VAL A 304 -3.17 10.55 6.28
C VAL A 304 -3.63 10.30 7.70
N GLU A 305 -4.50 9.32 7.89
CA GLU A 305 -4.98 8.90 9.20
C GLU A 305 -4.68 7.41 9.44
N VAL A 306 -4.00 7.09 10.53
CA VAL A 306 -3.61 5.70 10.87
C VAL A 306 -4.11 5.35 12.26
N PHE A 307 -5.11 4.46 12.36
CA PHE A 307 -5.79 4.22 13.63
C PHE A 307 -6.30 2.80 13.85
N ASN A 308 -6.46 2.41 15.12
CA ASN A 308 -6.96 1.10 15.52
C ASN A 308 -6.22 -0.12 14.93
N ASN A 309 -5.01 0.06 14.39
CA ASN A 309 -4.23 -1.06 13.88
C ASN A 309 -3.59 -1.83 15.05
N THR A 310 -3.43 -3.14 14.87
CA THR A 310 -2.55 -3.97 15.70
C THR A 310 -1.21 -4.13 15.00
N ILE A 311 -0.18 -3.46 15.49
CA ILE A 311 1.16 -3.44 14.87
C ILE A 311 2.14 -4.11 15.84
N LYS A 312 2.69 -5.27 15.47
CA LYS A 312 3.52 -6.05 16.41
C LYS A 312 4.63 -6.85 15.75
N ASN A 313 5.70 -7.08 16.51
CA ASN A 313 6.82 -7.96 16.15
C ASN A 313 7.54 -7.62 14.82
N ASN A 314 7.44 -6.37 14.36
CA ASN A 314 8.27 -5.83 13.29
C ASN A 314 9.63 -5.42 13.89
N GLU A 315 10.72 -6.02 13.42
CA GLU A 315 12.01 -6.02 14.09
C GLU A 315 12.72 -4.65 14.10
N THR A 316 12.41 -3.76 13.16
CA THR A 316 13.03 -2.44 13.03
C THR A 316 12.17 -1.35 13.68
N MET A 317 10.94 -1.15 13.21
CA MET A 317 10.01 -0.15 13.77
C MET A 317 8.54 -0.47 13.45
N ALA A 318 7.62 0.05 14.27
CA ALA A 318 6.19 -0.10 14.00
C ALA A 318 5.77 0.77 12.81
N MET A 319 6.26 2.01 12.76
CA MET A 319 5.89 2.97 11.72
C MET A 319 7.04 3.94 11.40
N ALA A 320 7.20 4.25 10.12
CA ALA A 320 8.03 5.34 9.62
C ALA A 320 7.14 6.42 8.99
N VAL A 321 7.42 7.68 9.33
CA VAL A 321 6.77 8.87 8.78
C VAL A 321 7.86 9.75 8.19
N THR A 322 7.95 9.80 6.87
CA THR A 322 9.12 10.40 6.21
C THR A 322 8.72 11.32 5.06
N SER A 323 9.45 12.40 4.92
CA SER A 323 9.54 13.19 3.70
C SER A 323 10.37 12.46 2.64
N PHE A 324 10.31 12.92 1.40
CA PHE A 324 11.14 12.43 0.31
C PHE A 324 12.62 12.86 0.44
N PHE A 325 12.95 13.80 1.33
CA PHE A 325 14.33 14.23 1.58
C PHE A 325 15.19 13.19 2.29
N LEU A 326 14.56 12.19 2.88
CA LEU A 326 15.28 11.09 3.54
C LEU A 326 15.90 10.12 2.52
N PRO A 327 15.15 9.61 1.52
CA PRO A 327 15.72 8.80 0.45
C PRO A 327 16.52 9.59 -0.58
N ASP A 328 16.25 10.88 -0.75
CA ASP A 328 17.00 11.75 -1.66
C ASP A 328 17.51 13.01 -0.95
N GLY A 329 18.81 13.02 -0.65
CA GLY A 329 19.45 14.11 0.09
C GLY A 329 19.94 15.28 -0.78
N ASP A 330 19.78 15.22 -2.11
CA ASP A 330 20.33 16.23 -3.04
C ASP A 330 19.39 17.43 -3.21
N VAL A 331 19.03 18.03 -2.07
CA VAL A 331 18.10 19.15 -1.91
C VAL A 331 18.36 20.25 -2.97
N ASP A 332 19.62 20.67 -3.16
CA ASP A 332 19.99 21.72 -4.13
C ASP A 332 19.58 21.38 -5.59
N ASN A 333 19.51 20.11 -5.97
CA ASN A 333 19.19 19.68 -7.33
C ASN A 333 17.69 19.38 -7.55
N TYR A 334 16.84 19.41 -6.51
CA TYR A 334 15.41 19.09 -6.64
C TYR A 334 14.68 19.93 -7.69
N GLY A 335 15.01 21.22 -7.80
CA GLY A 335 14.41 22.10 -8.81
C GLY A 335 14.74 21.65 -10.24
N THR A 336 15.94 21.10 -10.46
CA THR A 336 16.37 20.58 -11.77
C THR A 336 15.79 19.20 -12.03
N GLU A 337 15.80 18.31 -11.04
CA GLU A 337 15.39 16.91 -11.21
C GLU A 337 13.87 16.72 -11.20
N TYR A 338 13.18 17.42 -10.30
CA TYR A 338 11.76 17.26 -10.04
C TYR A 338 10.94 18.51 -10.38
N GLY A 339 11.54 19.57 -10.92
CA GLY A 339 10.86 20.86 -11.17
C GLY A 339 9.54 20.72 -11.90
N SER A 340 9.47 19.94 -12.99
CA SER A 340 8.22 19.72 -13.73
C SER A 340 7.14 19.02 -12.90
N ILE A 341 7.53 18.09 -12.02
CA ILE A 341 6.65 17.27 -11.18
C ILE A 341 6.15 18.10 -9.98
N LEU A 342 7.03 18.91 -9.39
CA LEU A 342 6.67 19.93 -8.39
C LEU A 342 5.67 20.93 -9.00
N ALA A 343 5.91 21.38 -10.23
CA ALA A 343 5.02 22.29 -10.93
C ALA A 343 3.64 21.71 -11.24
N SER A 344 3.48 20.39 -11.30
CA SER A 344 2.17 19.74 -11.49
C SER A 344 1.43 19.48 -10.17
N GLY A 345 2.07 19.72 -9.02
CA GLY A 345 1.45 19.65 -7.69
C GLY A 345 2.02 18.57 -6.77
N TRP A 346 3.11 17.89 -7.15
CA TRP A 346 3.77 16.96 -6.25
C TRP A 346 4.45 17.71 -5.11
N ASN A 347 4.49 17.09 -3.93
CA ASN A 347 5.10 17.67 -2.75
C ASN A 347 5.98 16.61 -2.05
N PRO A 348 7.27 16.90 -1.79
CA PRO A 348 8.17 15.98 -1.07
C PRO A 348 7.91 15.93 0.44
N LEU A 349 7.03 16.78 0.98
CA LEU A 349 6.75 16.90 2.41
C LEU A 349 5.67 15.92 2.87
N MET A 350 5.75 15.55 4.15
CA MET A 350 4.66 14.86 4.86
C MET A 350 3.79 15.91 5.55
N LYS A 351 2.47 15.92 5.30
CA LYS A 351 1.58 16.94 5.89
C LYS A 351 0.27 16.34 6.38
N SER A 352 -0.29 16.94 7.44
CA SER A 352 -1.63 16.61 7.94
C SER A 352 -1.77 15.13 8.27
N VAL A 353 -0.95 14.64 9.20
CA VAL A 353 -0.90 13.23 9.60
C VAL A 353 -1.45 13.06 11.00
N ASN A 354 -2.42 12.16 11.16
CA ASN A 354 -3.01 11.82 12.45
C ASN A 354 -2.85 10.32 12.74
N ILE A 355 -2.02 9.98 13.72
CA ILE A 355 -1.73 8.60 14.12
C ILE A 355 -2.25 8.38 15.54
N HIS A 356 -3.31 7.58 15.69
CA HIS A 356 -3.92 7.43 17.00
C HIS A 356 -4.55 6.07 17.29
N SER A 357 -4.69 5.76 18.57
CA SER A 357 -5.45 4.59 19.04
C SER A 357 -4.94 3.24 18.50
N ASN A 358 -3.67 3.17 18.06
CA ASN A 358 -3.06 1.92 17.59
C ASN A 358 -2.55 1.09 18.77
N THR A 359 -2.63 -0.24 18.66
CA THR A 359 -2.00 -1.17 19.60
C THR A 359 -0.64 -1.57 19.07
N ILE A 360 0.41 -0.99 19.64
CA ILE A 360 1.80 -1.21 19.20
C ILE A 360 2.57 -2.05 20.22
N SER A 361 3.21 -3.12 19.75
CA SER A 361 4.04 -4.02 20.57
C SER A 361 5.21 -4.56 19.78
N GLN A 362 6.38 -3.92 19.86
CA GLN A 362 7.58 -4.35 19.16
C GLN A 362 8.58 -5.08 20.06
N GLU A 363 9.10 -6.20 19.56
CA GLU A 363 10.36 -6.75 20.07
C GLU A 363 11.49 -6.03 19.34
N LYS A 364 12.21 -5.15 20.04
CA LYS A 364 13.26 -4.32 19.42
C LYS A 364 14.44 -5.19 19.00
N TYR A 365 14.75 -5.21 17.71
CA TYR A 365 15.95 -5.84 17.16
C TYR A 365 16.67 -4.87 16.21
N LEU A 366 17.92 -5.15 15.88
CA LEU A 366 18.68 -4.31 14.94
C LEU A 366 18.33 -4.74 13.51
N PRO A 367 18.21 -3.81 12.56
CA PRO A 367 17.92 -4.14 11.17
C PRO A 367 18.97 -5.11 10.62
N GLN A 368 18.56 -5.99 9.70
CA GLN A 368 19.47 -6.92 9.03
C GLN A 368 20.54 -6.14 8.25
N ALA A 369 21.81 -6.47 8.47
CA ALA A 369 22.93 -5.84 7.78
C ALA A 369 22.87 -6.08 6.26
N GLY A 370 23.03 -5.02 5.46
CA GLY A 370 23.16 -5.11 4.00
C GLY A 370 22.06 -4.42 3.18
N ALA A 371 20.93 -4.06 3.78
CA ALA A 371 19.89 -3.27 3.14
C ALA A 371 20.04 -1.76 3.46
N LEU A 372 20.59 -0.97 2.54
CA LEU A 372 20.41 0.50 2.40
C LEU A 372 21.33 1.43 3.18
N GLU A 373 22.36 2.01 2.54
CA GLU A 373 23.39 2.79 3.23
C GLU A 373 22.85 3.98 4.06
N ASP A 374 21.87 4.74 3.56
CA ASP A 374 21.38 5.97 4.21
C ASP A 374 20.34 5.71 5.31
N MET A 375 19.32 4.90 5.04
CA MET A 375 18.38 4.44 6.08
C MET A 375 19.08 3.60 7.14
N GLN A 376 20.12 2.82 6.78
CA GLN A 376 20.97 2.16 7.75
C GLN A 376 21.68 3.15 8.65
N GLN A 377 22.20 4.27 8.17
CA GLN A 377 22.87 5.23 9.05
C GLN A 377 21.91 5.79 10.09
N ILE A 378 20.67 6.09 9.71
CA ILE A 378 19.65 6.60 10.64
C ILE A 378 19.29 5.52 11.67
N VAL A 379 18.98 4.32 11.20
CA VAL A 379 18.59 3.21 12.08
C VAL A 379 19.76 2.80 12.98
N LEU A 380 20.99 2.76 12.45
CA LEU A 380 22.22 2.51 13.22
C LEU A 380 22.47 3.61 14.24
N GLY A 381 22.25 4.88 13.89
CA GLY A 381 22.38 5.99 14.80
C GLY A 381 21.45 5.83 16.01
N TYR A 382 20.19 5.46 15.78
CA TYR A 382 19.22 5.22 16.87
C TYR A 382 19.60 4.00 17.71
N ALA A 383 20.05 2.93 17.05
CA ALA A 383 20.57 1.76 17.71
C ALA A 383 21.73 2.10 18.68
N LEU A 384 22.68 2.95 18.25
CA LEU A 384 23.79 3.41 19.08
C LEU A 384 23.35 4.36 20.20
N LYS A 385 22.22 5.04 20.05
CA LYS A 385 21.60 5.95 21.03
C LYS A 385 20.76 5.26 22.11
N GLY A 386 20.59 3.94 22.03
CA GLY A 386 19.89 3.15 23.05
C GLY A 386 18.58 2.53 22.60
N GLY A 387 18.22 2.65 21.31
CA GLY A 387 17.09 1.94 20.70
C GLY A 387 16.39 2.74 19.62
N ILE A 388 15.80 2.03 18.66
CA ILE A 388 14.92 2.60 17.63
C ILE A 388 13.55 2.90 18.27
N PRO A 389 12.94 4.06 17.99
CA PRO A 389 11.58 4.35 18.44
C PRO A 389 10.57 3.44 17.73
N ASP A 390 9.41 3.22 18.34
CA ASP A 390 8.33 2.44 17.70
C ASP A 390 7.73 3.22 16.52
N ILE A 391 7.52 4.54 16.70
CA ILE A 391 7.11 5.47 15.64
C ILE A 391 8.26 6.43 15.36
N PHE A 392 8.77 6.40 14.14
CA PHE A 392 9.85 7.23 13.66
C PHE A 392 9.31 8.34 12.75
N TYR A 393 9.70 9.60 13.02
CA TYR A 393 9.45 10.74 12.14
C TYR A 393 10.76 11.40 11.73
N ASP A 394 11.00 11.65 10.44
CA ASP A 394 12.29 12.25 10.04
C ASP A 394 12.44 13.72 10.47
N GLY A 395 11.37 14.52 10.46
CA GLY A 395 11.40 15.96 10.74
C GLY A 395 12.27 16.82 9.81
N VAL A 396 12.88 16.23 8.77
CA VAL A 396 13.84 16.94 7.90
C VAL A 396 13.10 17.92 6.99
N GLY A 397 12.03 17.45 6.34
CA GLY A 397 11.22 18.31 5.48
C GLY A 397 10.57 19.47 6.24
N GLU A 398 10.10 19.23 7.47
CA GLU A 398 9.54 20.26 8.35
C GLU A 398 10.57 21.34 8.70
N LEU A 399 11.81 20.96 9.06
CA LEU A 399 12.88 21.93 9.29
C LEU A 399 13.16 22.79 8.06
N LEU A 400 13.36 22.16 6.90
CA LEU A 400 13.69 22.87 5.66
C LEU A 400 12.59 23.86 5.27
N ALA A 401 11.32 23.44 5.35
CA ALA A 401 10.18 24.30 5.05
C ALA A 401 10.13 25.52 5.98
N ASN A 402 10.33 25.27 7.28
CA ASN A 402 10.20 26.26 8.33
C ASN A 402 11.31 27.33 8.32
N ALA A 403 12.52 26.99 7.89
CA ALA A 403 13.56 28.00 7.65
C ALA A 403 13.41 28.73 6.30
N GLY A 404 12.44 28.34 5.48
CA GLY A 404 12.26 28.90 4.16
C GLY A 404 13.30 28.42 3.14
N GLU A 405 14.04 27.35 3.44
CA GLU A 405 15.04 26.76 2.52
C GLU A 405 14.38 26.09 1.30
N LEU A 406 13.08 25.83 1.36
CA LEU A 406 12.30 25.33 0.22
C LEU A 406 11.73 26.46 -0.66
N VAL A 407 11.83 27.73 -0.23
CA VAL A 407 11.34 28.88 -0.99
C VAL A 407 12.13 29.15 -2.27
N PRO A 408 13.47 29.01 -2.31
CA PRO A 408 14.23 29.07 -3.56
C PRO A 408 13.75 28.05 -4.60
N PHE A 409 13.37 26.83 -4.20
CA PHE A 409 12.78 25.84 -5.12
C PHE A 409 11.53 26.36 -5.79
N ALA A 410 10.69 27.06 -5.02
CA ALA A 410 9.48 27.67 -5.54
C ALA A 410 9.76 28.80 -6.54
N GLN A 411 10.91 29.46 -6.43
CA GLN A 411 11.21 30.69 -7.15
C GLN A 411 12.11 30.53 -8.38
N ASP A 412 13.05 29.58 -8.41
CA ASP A 412 14.24 29.71 -9.26
C ASP A 412 14.21 29.11 -10.67
N GLU A 413 13.19 28.36 -11.10
CA GLU A 413 13.22 27.73 -12.44
C GLU A 413 11.93 27.96 -13.26
N GLY A 414 11.31 29.13 -13.11
CA GLY A 414 10.07 29.47 -13.83
C GLY A 414 8.82 28.69 -13.36
N LEU A 415 8.94 27.92 -12.27
CA LEU A 415 7.83 27.17 -11.63
C LEU A 415 6.72 28.11 -11.15
N ASN A 416 7.05 29.33 -10.74
CA ASN A 416 6.10 30.41 -10.43
C ASN A 416 5.12 30.75 -11.58
N ALA A 417 5.41 30.35 -12.82
CA ALA A 417 4.50 30.55 -13.96
C ALA A 417 3.55 29.35 -14.20
N SER A 418 3.73 28.23 -13.50
CA SER A 418 2.81 27.10 -13.57
C SER A 418 1.52 27.43 -12.80
N PRO A 419 0.33 27.27 -13.41
CA PRO A 419 -0.94 27.47 -12.69
C PRO A 419 -1.20 26.41 -11.62
N TYR A 420 -0.44 25.31 -11.61
CA TYR A 420 -0.55 24.21 -10.65
C TYR A 420 0.54 24.24 -9.57
N PHE A 421 1.52 25.12 -9.71
CA PHE A 421 2.51 25.32 -8.66
C PHE A 421 1.95 26.25 -7.59
N ASN A 422 1.86 25.75 -6.36
CA ASN A 422 1.45 26.55 -5.21
C ASN A 422 2.64 26.79 -4.27
N PRO A 423 3.24 27.99 -4.26
CA PRO A 423 4.33 28.32 -3.35
C PRO A 423 3.98 28.10 -1.87
N LYS A 424 2.68 28.20 -1.51
CA LYS A 424 2.21 27.96 -0.13
C LYS A 424 2.51 26.55 0.37
N GLU A 425 2.58 25.57 -0.53
CA GLU A 425 2.85 24.19 -0.16
C GLU A 425 4.28 23.96 0.35
N PHE A 426 5.19 24.90 0.08
CA PHE A 426 6.60 24.91 0.48
C PHE A 426 6.91 26.00 1.53
N LEU A 427 5.88 26.71 2.00
CA LEU A 427 6.01 27.65 3.10
C LEU A 427 6.14 26.92 4.45
N PRO A 428 6.51 27.65 5.53
CA PRO A 428 6.48 27.09 6.87
C PRO A 428 5.16 26.37 7.15
N TYR A 429 5.25 25.25 7.87
CA TYR A 429 4.09 24.44 8.23
C TYR A 429 3.07 25.32 8.95
N ASP A 430 1.86 25.38 8.40
CA ASP A 430 0.80 26.16 9.01
C ASP A 430 0.09 25.33 10.08
N TYR A 431 0.45 25.59 11.34
CA TYR A 431 -0.20 24.99 12.49
C TYR A 431 -1.47 25.75 12.92
N ALA A 432 -1.67 26.98 12.43
CA ALA A 432 -2.73 27.88 12.87
C ALA A 432 -3.83 27.95 11.80
N ASN A 433 -4.89 27.16 11.99
CA ASN A 433 -6.08 27.10 11.13
C ASN A 433 -6.59 28.49 10.70
N ASP A 434 -6.21 28.91 9.49
CA ASP A 434 -6.48 30.24 8.95
C ASP A 434 -7.83 30.34 8.22
N GLY A 435 -8.67 29.32 8.35
CA GLY A 435 -10.11 29.39 8.09
C GLY A 435 -10.64 28.44 7.03
N ASP A 436 -9.78 27.77 6.25
CA ASP A 436 -10.18 26.74 5.27
C ASP A 436 -9.18 25.56 5.14
N ASP A 437 -7.97 25.63 5.71
CA ASP A 437 -6.93 24.60 5.57
C ASP A 437 -6.82 23.67 6.79
N LYS A 438 -6.73 22.36 6.54
CA LYS A 438 -6.42 21.33 7.54
C LYS A 438 -5.01 21.61 8.06
N SER A 439 -4.79 21.53 9.38
CA SER A 439 -3.45 21.75 9.95
C SER A 439 -2.42 20.79 9.38
N ASP A 440 -1.26 21.31 8.94
CA ASP A 440 -0.14 20.54 8.37
C ASP A 440 0.59 19.66 9.41
N ALA A 441 0.13 19.67 10.67
CA ALA A 441 0.78 19.00 11.78
C ALA A 441 0.91 17.47 11.64
N ILE A 442 1.95 16.93 12.26
CA ILE A 442 2.11 15.49 12.53
C ILE A 442 1.68 15.23 13.97
N CYS A 443 0.54 14.57 14.14
CA CYS A 443 -0.10 14.34 15.43
C CYS A 443 -0.06 12.87 15.79
N ILE A 444 0.42 12.57 17.00
CA ILE A 444 0.52 11.20 17.50
C ILE A 444 -0.09 11.15 18.90
N SER A 445 -1.15 10.36 19.08
CA SER A 445 -1.87 10.27 20.35
C SER A 445 -2.37 8.84 20.62
N GLU A 446 -2.60 8.48 21.88
CA GLU A 446 -3.28 7.21 22.24
C GLU A 446 -2.68 5.88 21.72
N ASN A 447 -1.42 5.84 21.28
CA ASN A 447 -0.77 4.63 20.76
C ASN A 447 -0.15 3.72 21.86
N GLY A 448 -0.79 3.68 23.03
CA GLY A 448 -0.32 2.91 24.19
C GLY A 448 1.03 3.40 24.73
N SER A 449 1.98 2.47 24.91
CA SER A 449 3.33 2.76 25.40
C SER A 449 4.35 2.91 24.28
N ALA A 450 3.91 3.17 23.04
CA ALA A 450 4.81 3.36 21.91
C ALA A 450 5.78 4.52 22.15
N THR A 451 7.06 4.24 21.96
CA THR A 451 8.13 5.24 21.95
C THR A 451 8.11 5.97 20.61
N MET A 452 8.29 7.29 20.64
CA MET A 452 8.34 8.14 19.45
C MET A 452 9.73 8.72 19.31
N GLY A 453 10.22 8.93 18.09
CA GLY A 453 11.51 9.59 17.91
C GLY A 453 11.63 10.34 16.60
N SER A 454 12.52 11.32 16.59
CA SER A 454 12.80 12.17 15.43
C SER A 454 14.28 12.44 15.21
N VAL A 455 14.67 12.63 13.94
CA VAL A 455 16.06 12.93 13.55
C VAL A 455 16.47 14.37 13.95
N THR A 456 15.56 15.17 14.52
CA THR A 456 15.80 16.56 14.89
C THR A 456 15.47 16.78 16.37
N ARG A 457 16.22 17.67 17.05
CA ARG A 457 16.22 17.79 18.53
C ARG A 457 15.07 18.60 19.12
N VAL A 458 14.51 19.53 18.37
CA VAL A 458 13.79 20.68 18.92
C VAL A 458 12.61 21.05 18.05
N ASP A 459 11.72 21.86 18.64
CA ASP A 459 10.78 22.68 17.88
C ASP A 459 11.49 23.17 16.60
N PRO A 460 10.97 22.85 15.41
CA PRO A 460 11.61 23.24 14.16
C PRO A 460 11.73 24.78 14.02
N MET A 461 11.06 25.55 14.87
CA MET A 461 11.20 27.00 15.02
C MET A 461 12.37 27.47 15.92
N ALA A 462 13.05 26.57 16.62
CA ALA A 462 14.06 26.94 17.62
C ALA A 462 15.39 27.38 16.99
N GLU A 463 16.05 28.38 17.60
CA GLU A 463 17.34 28.92 17.12
C GLU A 463 18.47 27.86 17.07
N ASP A 464 18.40 26.77 17.85
CA ASP A 464 19.40 25.69 17.87
C ASP A 464 19.06 24.50 16.96
N ALA A 465 18.03 24.62 16.12
CA ALA A 465 17.66 23.63 15.11
C ALA A 465 18.61 23.60 13.90
N TRP A 466 19.54 24.56 13.81
CA TRP A 466 20.44 24.77 12.68
C TRP A 466 21.92 24.67 13.08
N GLU A 467 22.74 24.14 12.17
CA GLU A 467 24.18 24.33 12.19
C GLU A 467 24.50 25.76 11.76
N LEU A 468 25.50 26.37 12.41
CA LEU A 468 25.88 27.77 12.18
C LEU A 468 27.33 27.86 11.70
N ASP A 469 27.61 28.72 10.73
CA ASP A 469 28.97 29.06 10.33
C ASP A 469 29.70 29.93 11.39
N SER A 470 30.95 30.29 11.11
CA SER A 470 31.75 31.16 11.98
C SER A 470 31.21 32.60 12.10
N GLU A 471 30.28 32.99 11.24
CA GLU A 471 29.60 34.29 11.20
C GLU A 471 28.19 34.24 11.80
N ASN A 472 27.80 33.08 12.36
CA ASN A 472 26.51 32.80 12.99
C ASN A 472 25.33 32.78 11.99
N ASN A 473 25.60 32.47 10.71
CA ASN A 473 24.57 32.23 9.71
C ASN A 473 24.20 30.73 9.69
N PRO A 474 22.91 30.37 9.48
CA PRO A 474 22.50 28.98 9.26
C PRO A 474 23.18 28.38 8.03
N THR A 475 23.72 27.17 8.17
CA THR A 475 24.37 26.43 7.07
C THR A 475 23.65 25.13 6.71
N GLY A 476 22.71 24.69 7.53
CA GLY A 476 21.94 23.46 7.31
C GLY A 476 21.26 22.96 8.59
N PRO A 477 20.27 22.05 8.46
CA PRO A 477 19.57 21.51 9.61
C PRO A 477 20.52 20.68 10.49
N LYS A 478 20.32 20.77 11.80
CA LYS A 478 21.08 20.01 12.77
C LYS A 478 20.47 18.63 13.01
N TYR A 479 21.13 17.60 12.48
CA TYR A 479 20.69 16.20 12.63
C TYR A 479 21.05 15.65 14.02
N VAL A 480 20.04 15.43 14.86
CA VAL A 480 20.18 14.84 16.20
C VAL A 480 19.02 13.87 16.46
N LEU A 481 19.37 12.61 16.65
CA LEU A 481 18.41 11.58 17.00
C LEU A 481 17.87 11.77 18.43
N THR A 482 16.54 11.86 18.54
CA THR A 482 15.81 11.98 19.80
C THR A 482 14.72 10.93 19.93
N THR A 483 14.45 10.53 21.18
CA THR A 483 13.42 9.55 21.52
C THR A 483 12.63 10.05 22.72
N ASP A 484 11.34 9.71 22.78
CA ASP A 484 10.39 10.02 23.86
C ASP A 484 10.13 11.52 24.05
N THR A 485 9.90 12.24 22.95
CA THR A 485 9.57 13.68 22.91
C THR A 485 8.09 13.91 22.53
N PRO A 486 7.11 13.56 23.39
CA PRO A 486 5.69 13.62 23.07
C PRO A 486 5.20 15.04 22.74
N GLU A 487 5.85 16.07 23.29
CA GLU A 487 5.50 17.48 23.05
C GLU A 487 5.57 17.85 21.55
N ILE A 488 6.51 17.27 20.79
CA ILE A 488 6.66 17.53 19.34
C ILE A 488 5.41 17.08 18.57
N PHE A 489 4.83 15.96 18.97
CA PHE A 489 3.71 15.30 18.30
C PHE A 489 2.35 15.62 18.94
N THR A 490 2.33 16.50 19.95
CA THR A 490 1.12 16.87 20.67
C THR A 490 0.30 17.88 19.87
N CYS A 491 -0.95 17.53 19.59
CA CYS A 491 -1.92 18.39 18.90
C CYS A 491 -3.17 18.60 19.77
N GLY A 492 -3.87 19.70 19.51
CA GLY A 492 -4.98 20.20 20.30
C GLY A 492 -4.55 20.86 21.63
N GLY A 493 -5.53 21.44 22.31
CA GLY A 493 -5.30 22.08 23.61
C GLY A 493 -4.40 23.31 23.53
N GLU A 494 -3.37 23.38 24.38
CA GLU A 494 -2.45 24.52 24.46
C GLU A 494 -1.21 24.38 23.53
N SER A 495 -1.11 23.31 22.72
CA SER A 495 0.07 23.09 21.87
C SER A 495 0.18 24.06 20.70
N GLY A 496 -0.91 24.73 20.34
CA GLY A 496 -0.97 25.62 19.17
C GLY A 496 -0.98 24.89 17.82
N LYS A 497 -1.00 23.55 17.83
CA LYS A 497 -1.21 22.70 16.64
C LYS A 497 -2.62 22.15 16.68
N ASP A 498 -3.40 22.36 15.63
CA ASP A 498 -4.69 21.69 15.51
C ASP A 498 -4.50 20.21 15.14
N ILE A 499 -5.46 19.38 15.54
CA ILE A 499 -5.51 17.99 15.07
C ILE A 499 -5.93 18.04 13.59
N PRO A 500 -5.16 17.44 12.66
CA PRO A 500 -5.56 17.33 11.27
C PRO A 500 -6.96 16.75 11.17
N THR A 501 -7.81 17.37 10.36
CA THR A 501 -9.12 16.80 10.06
C THR A 501 -8.94 15.39 9.52
N ALA A 502 -9.70 14.44 10.06
CA ALA A 502 -9.72 13.06 9.60
C ALA A 502 -9.75 13.00 8.06
N ALA A 503 -8.94 12.11 7.49
CA ALA A 503 -8.90 11.94 6.05
C ALA A 503 -10.29 11.57 5.55
N SER A 504 -10.65 12.07 4.36
CA SER A 504 -11.97 11.79 3.79
C SER A 504 -12.14 10.30 3.56
N LYS A 505 -13.28 9.76 3.99
CA LYS A 505 -13.67 8.39 3.68
C LYS A 505 -13.69 8.14 2.17
N ALA A 506 -13.04 7.08 1.72
CA ALA A 506 -13.12 6.64 0.33
C ALA A 506 -14.51 6.05 0.02
N VAL A 507 -15.04 6.37 -1.16
CA VAL A 507 -16.28 5.78 -1.67
C VAL A 507 -16.06 5.33 -3.10
N VAL A 508 -16.08 4.01 -3.31
CA VAL A 508 -16.06 3.39 -4.64
C VAL A 508 -17.50 3.38 -5.15
N THR A 509 -17.75 3.87 -6.37
CA THR A 509 -19.08 3.85 -6.98
C THR A 509 -18.99 3.34 -8.41
N PHE A 510 -19.81 2.34 -8.74
CA PHE A 510 -19.92 1.75 -10.08
C PHE A 510 -21.05 2.42 -10.87
N ASP A 511 -21.07 2.21 -12.19
CA ASP A 511 -22.06 2.84 -13.10
C ASP A 511 -23.51 2.49 -12.76
N ASP A 512 -23.74 1.32 -12.16
CA ASP A 512 -25.06 0.90 -11.69
C ASP A 512 -25.50 1.56 -10.37
N ASN A 513 -24.69 2.49 -9.83
CA ASN A 513 -24.82 3.15 -8.53
C ASN A 513 -24.62 2.23 -7.32
N THR A 514 -24.05 1.04 -7.51
CA THR A 514 -23.54 0.26 -6.40
C THR A 514 -22.33 0.97 -5.83
N SER A 515 -22.30 1.13 -4.50
CA SER A 515 -21.17 1.75 -3.81
C SER A 515 -20.60 0.85 -2.73
N PHE A 516 -19.28 0.88 -2.60
CA PHE A 516 -18.53 0.12 -1.61
C PHE A 516 -17.68 1.09 -0.79
N SER A 517 -17.80 1.03 0.54
CA SER A 517 -16.99 1.81 1.47
C SER A 517 -17.26 1.42 2.91
N CYS A 518 -16.33 1.77 3.80
CA CYS A 518 -16.45 1.52 5.23
C CYS A 518 -17.81 1.99 5.80
N GLY A 519 -18.71 1.07 6.14
CA GLY A 519 -20.01 1.38 6.74
C GLY A 519 -21.12 1.75 5.75
N VAL A 520 -20.90 1.57 4.44
CA VAL A 520 -21.97 1.51 3.44
C VAL A 520 -22.42 0.08 3.25
N ASP A 521 -21.50 -0.83 2.94
CA ASP A 521 -21.78 -2.22 2.63
C ASP A 521 -21.23 -3.22 3.69
N ASP A 522 -20.47 -2.73 4.68
CA ASP A 522 -19.95 -3.52 5.81
C ASP A 522 -20.93 -3.71 6.99
N ALA A 523 -22.18 -3.25 6.86
CA ALA A 523 -23.16 -3.20 7.95
C ALA A 523 -23.50 -4.58 8.58
N ALA A 524 -23.03 -5.68 7.98
CA ALA A 524 -23.19 -7.05 8.48
C ALA A 524 -21.90 -7.69 9.07
N THR A 525 -20.71 -7.15 8.80
CA THR A 525 -19.41 -7.79 9.11
C THR A 525 -18.50 -6.97 10.02
N ALA A 526 -18.63 -5.63 10.06
CA ALA A 526 -17.81 -4.77 10.92
C ALA A 526 -18.53 -3.45 11.31
N PRO A 527 -19.57 -3.48 12.16
CA PRO A 527 -20.34 -2.28 12.51
C PRO A 527 -19.58 -1.25 13.37
N ASP A 528 -18.49 -1.63 14.05
CA ASP A 528 -17.75 -0.76 14.97
C ASP A 528 -16.50 -0.10 14.34
N ALA A 529 -15.94 -0.68 13.27
CA ALA A 529 -14.73 -0.20 12.58
C ALA A 529 -14.94 1.10 11.79
N CYS A 530 -16.17 1.32 11.32
CA CYS A 530 -16.52 2.39 10.39
C CYS A 530 -17.23 3.58 11.04
N ILE A 531 -17.39 3.56 12.37
CA ILE A 531 -17.91 4.70 13.11
C ILE A 531 -16.75 5.67 13.26
N THR A 532 -16.83 6.80 12.56
CA THR A 532 -16.04 7.99 12.88
C THR A 532 -16.17 8.23 14.38
N VAL A 533 -15.10 8.03 15.12
CA VAL A 533 -15.01 8.59 16.46
C VAL A 533 -15.06 10.10 16.23
N GLU A 534 -16.19 10.74 16.50
CA GLU A 534 -16.20 12.19 16.69
C GLU A 534 -15.22 12.45 17.83
N ILE A 535 -14.04 12.98 17.49
CA ILE A 535 -13.01 13.40 18.45
C ILE A 535 -13.50 14.67 19.16
#